data_AF-A0A5M3WBC8-F1
#
_entry.id   AF-A0A5M3WBC8-F1
#
_cell.length_a   1.000
_cell.length_b   1.000
_cell.length_c   1.000
_cell.angle_alpha   90.00
_cell.angle_beta   90.00
_cell.angle_gamma   90.00
#
_symmetry.space_group_name_H-M   'P 1'
#
loop_
_entity.id
_entity.type
_entity.pdbx_description
1 polymer ?
#
loop_
_entity_poly.entity_id
_entity_poly.type
_entity_poly.pdbx_seq_one_letter_code
_entity_poly.pdbx_strand_id
1 'polypeptide(L)'
;MVGSIRALVLRLVRENPSWGYRRVHGELATLGITVALSTVWEILKRDGIDPAPERTSTTWADFLRSQAEALLACDFIETVTLDGRRQYILAVIDHATRRVRVLGTTAHPTATGSPRPSGTW
;
A
#
# COMPACT_ATOMS: atom_id res chain seq x y z
N MET A 1 -12.64 -16.95 -29.76
CA MET A 1 -12.51 -16.28 -28.44
C MET A 1 -11.42 -15.20 -28.39
N VAL A 2 -10.23 -15.41 -28.98
CA VAL A 2 -9.09 -14.45 -28.94
C VAL A 2 -9.37 -13.11 -29.65
N GLY A 3 -10.17 -13.10 -30.73
CA GLY A 3 -10.53 -11.87 -31.43
C GLY A 3 -11.35 -10.86 -30.61
N SER A 4 -12.15 -11.35 -29.64
CA SER A 4 -12.97 -10.49 -28.77
C SER A 4 -12.11 -9.72 -27.76
N ILE A 5 -11.12 -10.40 -27.15
CA ILE A 5 -10.19 -9.79 -26.20
C ILE A 5 -9.34 -8.73 -26.90
N ARG A 6 -8.82 -9.00 -28.10
CA ARG A 6 -8.07 -8.00 -28.87
C ARG A 6 -8.91 -6.76 -29.16
N ALA A 7 -10.15 -6.94 -29.62
CA ALA A 7 -11.04 -5.81 -29.90
C ALA A 7 -11.31 -4.98 -28.63
N LEU A 8 -11.51 -5.64 -27.48
CA LEU A 8 -11.74 -4.98 -26.20
C LEU A 8 -10.51 -4.21 -25.71
N VAL A 9 -9.32 -4.80 -25.79
CA VAL A 9 -8.04 -4.14 -25.45
C VAL A 9 -7.86 -2.86 -26.27
N LEU A 10 -8.04 -2.95 -27.59
CA LEU A 10 -7.86 -1.79 -28.48
C LEU A 10 -8.92 -0.71 -28.24
N ARG A 11 -10.16 -1.11 -27.91
CA ARG A 11 -11.22 -0.18 -27.54
C ARG A 11 -10.88 0.56 -26.24
N LEU A 12 -10.47 -0.15 -25.19
CA LEU A 12 -10.10 0.47 -23.90
C LEU A 12 -8.98 1.50 -24.05
N VAL A 13 -7.99 1.21 -24.88
CA VAL A 13 -6.86 2.12 -25.12
C VAL A 13 -7.26 3.33 -25.98
N ARG A 14 -8.14 3.14 -26.98
CA ARG A 14 -8.67 4.26 -27.78
C ARG A 14 -9.56 5.18 -26.97
N GLU A 15 -10.41 4.63 -26.12
CA GLU A 15 -11.28 5.39 -25.21
C GLU A 15 -10.48 6.07 -24.10
N ASN A 16 -9.32 5.52 -23.73
CA ASN A 16 -8.48 6.03 -22.64
C ASN A 16 -6.99 6.15 -23.06
N PRO A 17 -6.61 7.17 -23.86
CA PRO A 17 -5.26 7.31 -24.40
C PRO A 17 -4.14 7.44 -23.34
N SER A 18 -4.51 7.78 -22.10
CA SER A 18 -3.57 7.90 -20.97
C SER A 18 -3.29 6.57 -20.26
N TRP A 19 -3.96 5.48 -20.63
CA TRP A 19 -3.82 4.19 -19.97
C TRP A 19 -2.66 3.38 -20.54
N GLY A 20 -1.73 2.98 -19.67
CA GLY A 20 -0.71 1.98 -19.99
C GLY A 20 -1.27 0.56 -19.96
N TYR A 21 -0.54 -0.38 -20.56
CA TYR A 21 -0.91 -1.80 -20.67
C TYR A 21 -1.24 -2.47 -19.31
N ARG A 22 -0.59 -2.05 -18.22
CA ARG A 22 -0.89 -2.52 -16.85
C ARG A 22 -2.27 -2.12 -16.38
N ARG A 23 -2.71 -0.88 -16.69
CA ARG A 23 -4.04 -0.41 -16.32
C ARG A 23 -5.11 -1.16 -17.11
N VAL A 24 -4.90 -1.32 -18.42
CA VAL A 24 -5.79 -2.09 -19.30
C VAL A 24 -5.96 -3.53 -18.79
N HIS A 25 -4.88 -4.20 -18.40
CA HIS A 25 -4.93 -5.53 -17.80
C HIS A 25 -5.76 -5.55 -16.50
N GLY A 26 -5.59 -4.57 -15.61
CA GLY A 26 -6.36 -4.46 -14.38
C GLY A 26 -7.87 -4.33 -14.64
N GLU A 27 -8.26 -3.51 -15.62
CA GLU A 27 -9.67 -3.33 -15.99
C GLU A 27 -10.28 -4.60 -16.60
N LEU A 28 -9.51 -5.34 -17.40
CA LEU A 28 -9.93 -6.65 -17.90
C LEU A 28 -10.17 -7.63 -16.74
N ALA A 29 -9.31 -7.61 -15.72
CA ALA A 29 -9.50 -8.43 -14.52
C ALA A 29 -10.76 -8.03 -13.74
N THR A 30 -11.08 -6.73 -13.64
CA THR A 30 -12.33 -6.24 -13.04
C THR A 30 -13.58 -6.70 -13.79
N LEU A 31 -13.47 -6.89 -15.12
CA LEU A 31 -14.53 -7.45 -15.97
C LEU A 31 -14.59 -8.99 -15.96
N GLY A 32 -13.77 -9.65 -15.12
CA GLY A 32 -13.70 -11.11 -15.03
C GLY A 32 -12.95 -11.79 -16.17
N ILE A 33 -12.18 -11.04 -16.95
CA ILE A 33 -11.41 -11.54 -18.10
C ILE A 33 -9.98 -11.82 -17.65
N THR A 34 -9.66 -13.09 -17.45
CA THR A 34 -8.30 -13.52 -17.10
C THR A 34 -7.43 -13.64 -18.34
N VAL A 35 -6.49 -12.70 -18.51
CA VAL A 35 -5.48 -12.72 -19.58
C VAL A 35 -4.12 -12.40 -18.99
N ALA A 36 -3.05 -12.96 -19.55
CA ALA A 36 -1.72 -12.61 -19.12
C ALA A 36 -1.39 -11.15 -19.50
N LEU A 37 -0.65 -10.45 -18.64
CA LEU A 37 -0.17 -9.09 -18.90
C LEU A 37 0.66 -9.02 -20.20
N SER A 38 1.42 -10.08 -20.50
CA SER A 38 2.18 -10.23 -21.75
C SER A 38 1.28 -10.30 -22.98
N THR A 39 0.09 -10.90 -22.87
CA THR A 39 -0.87 -10.94 -23.98
C THR A 39 -1.40 -9.55 -24.32
N VAL A 40 -1.70 -8.74 -23.32
CA VAL A 40 -2.11 -7.34 -23.52
C VAL A 40 -0.98 -6.56 -24.17
N TRP A 41 0.26 -6.72 -23.68
CA TRP A 41 1.44 -6.10 -24.27
C TRP A 41 1.64 -6.47 -25.75
N GLU A 42 1.59 -7.76 -26.08
CA GLU A 42 1.75 -8.24 -27.45
C GLU A 42 0.65 -7.76 -28.40
N ILE A 43 -0.59 -7.62 -27.91
CA ILE A 43 -1.69 -7.03 -28.69
C ILE A 43 -1.39 -5.58 -29.05
N LEU A 44 -0.96 -4.77 -28.07
CA LEU A 44 -0.66 -3.35 -28.31
C LEU A 44 0.55 -3.18 -29.23
N LYS A 45 1.60 -3.99 -29.01
CA LYS A 45 2.80 -3.99 -29.85
C LYS A 45 2.50 -4.38 -31.29
N ARG A 46 1.67 -5.39 -31.54
CA ARG A 46 1.24 -5.79 -32.89
C ARG A 46 0.43 -4.70 -33.60
N ASP A 47 -0.25 -3.85 -32.86
CA ASP A 47 -1.07 -2.76 -33.38
C ASP A 47 -0.32 -1.42 -33.45
N GLY A 48 0.98 -1.41 -33.16
CA GLY A 48 1.81 -0.21 -33.22
C GLY A 48 1.46 0.84 -32.17
N ILE A 49 0.80 0.44 -31.09
CA ILE A 49 0.44 1.34 -30.00
C ILE A 49 1.58 1.33 -28.99
N ASP A 50 2.32 2.44 -28.94
CA ASP A 50 3.36 2.64 -27.94
C ASP A 50 2.76 2.70 -26.54
N PRO A 51 3.50 2.23 -25.51
CA PRO A 51 3.07 2.37 -24.14
C PRO A 51 2.74 3.83 -23.84
N ALA A 52 1.60 4.07 -23.20
CA ALA A 52 1.25 5.40 -22.72
C ALA A 52 2.46 5.98 -21.95
N PRO A 53 2.78 7.28 -22.14
CA PRO A 53 3.94 7.89 -21.51
C PRO A 53 3.92 7.54 -20.02
N GLU A 54 5.04 7.03 -19.52
CA GLU A 54 5.18 6.77 -18.09
C GLU A 54 4.81 8.06 -17.37
N ARG A 55 3.65 8.07 -16.71
CA ARG A 55 3.32 9.13 -15.76
C ARG A 55 4.49 9.17 -14.81
N THR A 56 5.17 10.31 -14.75
CA THR A 56 6.33 10.61 -13.91
C THR A 56 6.23 9.74 -12.67
N SER A 57 6.98 8.64 -12.65
CA SER A 57 6.83 7.66 -11.60
C SER A 57 7.31 8.37 -10.35
N THR A 58 6.38 8.76 -9.49
CA THR A 58 6.71 9.24 -8.15
C THR A 58 7.54 8.12 -7.55
N THR A 59 8.83 8.38 -7.32
CA THR A 59 9.70 7.35 -6.80
C THR A 59 9.14 6.93 -5.45
N TRP A 60 9.42 5.70 -5.01
CA TRP A 60 9.02 5.27 -3.68
C TRP A 60 9.47 6.26 -2.59
N ALA A 61 10.64 6.89 -2.79
CA ALA A 61 11.14 7.95 -1.94
C ALA A 61 10.30 9.23 -1.98
N ASP A 62 9.86 9.68 -3.16
CA ASP A 62 9.00 10.87 -3.30
C ASP A 62 7.62 10.63 -2.68
N PHE A 63 7.07 9.42 -2.85
CA PHE A 63 5.81 9.03 -2.23
C PHE A 63 5.93 9.05 -0.70
N LEU A 64 6.95 8.37 -0.15
CA LEU A 64 7.19 8.37 1.30
C LEU A 64 7.46 9.78 1.85
N ARG A 65 8.17 10.62 1.11
CA ARG A 65 8.39 12.03 1.48
C ARG A 65 7.08 12.81 1.50
N SER A 66 6.20 12.61 0.52
CA SER A 66 4.89 13.26 0.47
C SER A 66 3.95 12.83 1.62
N GLN A 67 4.17 11.63 2.17
CA GLN A 67 3.37 11.07 3.26
C GLN A 67 4.06 11.18 4.63
N ALA A 68 5.31 11.67 4.70
CA ALA A 68 6.12 11.64 5.90
C ALA A 68 5.48 12.37 7.09
N GLU A 69 4.72 13.44 6.83
CA GLU A 69 3.99 14.20 7.88
C GLU A 69 2.76 13.44 8.42
N ALA A 70 2.25 12.45 7.69
CA ALA A 70 1.12 11.60 8.10
C ALA A 70 1.57 10.22 8.61
N LEU A 71 2.84 9.85 8.43
CA LEU A 71 3.37 8.55 8.81
C LEU A 71 3.91 8.56 10.24
N LEU A 72 3.31 7.68 11.06
CA LEU A 72 3.81 7.35 12.39
C LEU A 72 4.45 5.96 12.36
N ALA A 73 5.68 5.85 12.86
CA ALA A 73 6.32 4.56 13.12
C ALA A 73 6.05 4.17 14.57
N CYS A 74 5.52 2.98 14.81
CA CYS A 74 5.21 2.48 16.15
C CYS A 74 6.06 1.23 16.42
N ASP A 75 6.67 1.15 17.60
CA ASP A 75 7.42 -0.03 18.03
C ASP A 75 7.36 -0.22 19.55
N PHE A 76 7.70 -1.42 20.02
CA PHE A 76 7.78 -1.76 21.43
C PHE A 76 9.24 -1.79 21.92
N ILE A 77 9.49 -1.14 23.05
CA ILE A 77 10.77 -1.24 23.78
C ILE A 77 10.55 -2.11 25.01
N GLU A 78 11.32 -3.19 25.13
CA GLU A 78 11.32 -4.03 26.32
C GLU A 78 12.21 -3.44 27.42
N THR A 79 11.72 -3.40 28.65
CA THR A 79 12.49 -3.00 29.84
C THR A 79 12.18 -3.92 31.02
N VAL A 80 13.07 -3.93 32.02
CA VAL A 80 12.90 -4.67 33.27
C VAL A 80 12.94 -3.68 34.42
N THR A 81 11.90 -3.68 35.25
CA THR A 81 11.81 -2.83 36.44
C THR A 81 12.76 -3.32 37.53
N LEU A 82 13.00 -2.49 38.55
CA LEU A 82 13.89 -2.83 39.67
C LEU A 82 13.44 -4.07 40.47
N ASP A 83 12.14 -4.37 40.47
CA ASP A 83 11.55 -5.58 41.06
C ASP A 83 11.53 -6.78 40.09
N GLY A 84 12.24 -6.69 38.97
CA GLY A 84 12.43 -7.80 38.02
C GLY A 84 11.26 -8.05 37.07
N ARG A 85 10.26 -7.15 37.01
CA ARG A 85 9.11 -7.31 36.10
C ARG A 85 9.45 -6.79 34.71
N ARG A 86 9.12 -7.58 33.69
CA ARG A 86 9.23 -7.17 32.29
C ARG A 86 8.09 -6.24 31.92
N GLN A 87 8.41 -5.12 31.28
CA GLN A 87 7.46 -4.15 30.75
C GLN A 87 7.79 -3.86 29.29
N TYR A 88 6.75 -3.61 28.51
CA TYR A 88 6.83 -3.23 27.11
C TYR A 88 6.27 -1.82 26.96
N ILE A 89 7.08 -0.93 26.41
CA ILE A 89 6.75 0.47 26.20
C ILE A 89 6.36 0.64 24.74
N LEU A 90 5.13 1.07 24.46
CA LEU A 90 4.73 1.45 23.10
C LEU A 90 5.24 2.86 22.80
N ALA A 91 6.26 2.95 21.94
CA ALA A 91 6.81 4.20 21.46
C ALA A 91 6.31 4.48 20.04
N VAL A 92 5.92 5.73 19.80
CA VAL A 92 5.51 6.22 18.49
C VAL A 92 6.42 7.35 18.08
N ILE A 93 6.93 7.27 16.86
CA ILE A 93 7.85 8.24 16.27
C ILE A 93 7.16 8.86 15.07
N ASP A 94 7.00 10.18 15.14
CA ASP A 94 6.61 10.97 13.98
C ASP A 94 7.75 10.93 12.95
N HIS A 95 7.47 10.44 11.74
CA HIS A 95 8.51 10.20 10.74
C HIS A 95 9.11 11.50 10.20
N ALA A 96 8.34 12.59 10.15
CA ALA A 96 8.80 13.90 9.66
C ALA A 96 9.68 14.62 10.69
N THR A 97 9.27 14.63 11.96
CA THR A 97 9.93 15.41 13.02
C THR A 97 10.91 14.59 13.86
N ARG A 98 10.90 13.26 13.69
CA ARG A 98 11.66 12.29 14.50
C ARG A 98 11.39 12.43 16.00
N ARG A 99 10.25 13.01 16.38
CA ARG A 99 9.82 13.16 17.78
C ARG A 99 9.18 11.86 18.27
N VAL A 100 9.68 11.38 19.41
CA VAL A 100 9.17 10.18 20.07
C VAL A 100 8.11 10.56 21.10
N ARG A 101 6.98 9.85 21.11
CA ARG A 101 5.95 9.92 22.15
C ARG A 101 5.71 8.52 22.70
N VAL A 102 5.65 8.41 24.03
CA VAL A 102 5.29 7.16 24.70
C VAL A 102 3.78 7.13 24.87
N LEU A 103 3.12 6.11 24.33
CA LEU A 103 1.67 5.95 24.43
C LEU A 103 1.24 5.13 25.66
N GLY A 104 2.15 4.33 26.22
CA GLY A 104 1.88 3.57 27.43
C GLY A 104 2.88 2.46 27.67
N THR A 105 2.76 1.84 28.84
CA THR A 105 3.59 0.71 29.28
C THR A 105 2.71 -0.45 29.71
N THR A 106 3.01 -1.67 29.28
CA THR A 106 2.25 -2.87 29.65
C THR A 106 3.17 -4.04 29.96
N ALA A 107 2.82 -4.84 30.96
CA ALA A 107 3.49 -6.11 31.24
C ALA A 107 3.11 -7.20 30.24
N HIS A 108 2.02 -7.01 29.48
CA HIS A 108 1.45 -7.97 28.54
C HIS A 108 1.10 -7.24 27.22
N PRO A 109 1.99 -7.26 26.21
CA PRO A 109 1.76 -6.60 24.93
C PRO A 109 0.94 -7.54 24.01
N THR A 110 -0.30 -7.81 24.38
CA THR A 110 -1.25 -8.56 23.54
C THR A 110 -2.29 -7.62 22.93
N ALA A 111 -2.73 -7.92 21.71
CA ALA A 111 -3.72 -7.13 20.97
C ALA A 111 -5.16 -7.18 21.55
N THR A 112 -5.33 -7.66 22.78
CA THR A 112 -6.65 -7.84 23.41
C THR A 112 -7.13 -6.52 23.99
N GLY A 113 -7.53 -5.60 23.11
CA GLY A 113 -8.35 -4.46 23.45
C GLY A 113 -9.76 -4.91 23.85
N SER A 114 -9.93 -5.24 25.13
CA SER A 114 -11.24 -5.16 25.79
C SER A 114 -11.03 -4.36 27.06
N PRO A 115 -11.63 -3.15 27.19
CA PRO A 115 -11.56 -2.42 28.43
C PRO A 115 -12.38 -3.19 29.47
N ARG A 116 -11.72 -3.81 30.45
CA ARG A 116 -12.40 -4.20 31.68
C ARG A 116 -12.67 -2.92 32.48
N PRO A 117 -13.93 -2.58 32.79
CA PRO A 117 -14.21 -1.50 33.72
C PRO A 117 -13.95 -1.99 35.15
N SER A 118 -12.89 -1.48 35.75
CA SER A 118 -12.74 -1.37 37.21
C SER A 118 -12.14 0.02 37.41
N GLY A 119 -12.88 1.04 37.82
CA GLY A 119 -13.67 1.07 39.04
C GLY A 119 -12.91 1.99 40.01
N THR A 120 -13.55 3.13 40.34
CA THR A 120 -13.19 4.18 41.31
C THR A 120 -12.00 5.11 40.98
N TRP A 121 -12.35 6.41 40.96
CA TRP A 121 -11.55 7.61 40.70
C TRP A 121 -10.40 7.81 41.69
#